data_AF-A0A7Y4XW91-F1
#
_entry.id   AF-A0A7Y4XW91-F1
#
_cell.length_a   1.000
_cell.length_b   1.000
_cell.length_c   1.000
_cell.angle_alpha   90.00
_cell.angle_beta   90.00
_cell.angle_gamma   90.00
#
_symmetry.space_group_name_H-M   'P 1'
#
loop_
_entity.id
_entity.type
_entity.pdbx_description
1 polymer ?
#
loop_
_entity_poly.entity_id
_entity_poly.type
_entity_poly.pdbx_seq_one_letter_code
_entity_poly.pdbx_strand_id
1 'polypeptide(L)' 'MILKKQLIEEIEQLPENKIAAIYDLIHYFRLGVTQEKPKKTPKFGCAKGVFKMADDFDEPLEDFKDYMP' A
#
# COMPACT_ATOMS: atom_id res chain seq x y z
N MET A 1 7.73 -5.92 32.91
CA MET A 1 6.45 -5.23 33.24
C MET A 1 6.63 -3.74 33.58
N ILE A 2 7.83 -3.14 33.47
CA ILE A 2 8.08 -1.74 33.85
C ILE A 2 7.39 -0.74 32.90
N LEU A 3 7.48 -0.99 31.59
CA LEU A 3 6.86 -0.14 30.56
C LEU A 3 5.34 0.00 30.68
N LYS A 4 4.64 -1.09 31.03
CA LYS A 4 3.17 -1.06 31.21
C LYS A 4 2.77 -0.14 32.37
N LYS A 5 3.58 -0.08 33.42
CA LYS A 5 3.32 0.75 34.60
C LYS A 5 3.54 2.24 34.28
N GLN A 6 4.66 2.56 33.62
CA GLN A 6 4.96 3.93 33.19
C GLN A 6 3.89 4.49 32.24
N LEU A 7 3.37 3.65 31.34
CA LEU A 7 2.31 4.05 30.42
C LEU A 7 1.01 4.42 31.14
N ILE A 8 0.64 3.69 32.21
CA ILE A 8 -0.57 4.00 32.99
C ILE A 8 -0.40 5.33 33.72
N GLU A 9 0.76 5.54 34.36
CA GLU A 9 1.08 6.80 35.06
C GLU A 9 1.05 8.01 34.12
N GLU A 10 1.57 7.88 32.89
CA GLU A 10 1.51 8.96 31.90
C GLU A 10 0.09 9.25 31.40
N ILE A 11 -0.74 8.22 31.18
CA ILE A 11 -2.14 8.40 30.74
C ILE A 11 -2.96 9.15 31.79
N GLU A 12 -2.72 8.92 33.09
CA GLU A 12 -3.40 9.64 34.18
C GLU A 12 -3.04 11.14 34.24
N GLN A 13 -1.85 11.52 33.75
CA GLN A 13 -1.43 12.93 33.70
C GLN A 13 -1.88 13.65 32.41
N LEU A 14 -2.44 12.93 31.45
CA LEU A 14 -2.88 13.52 30.19
C LEU A 14 -4.27 14.16 30.31
N PRO A 15 -4.50 15.32 29.69
CA PRO A 15 -5.83 15.90 29.59
C PRO A 15 -6.75 15.05 28.70
N GLU A 16 -8.05 15.02 29.02
CA GLU A 16 -9.06 14.15 28.38
C GLU A 16 -9.10 14.25 26.85
N ASN A 17 -8.78 15.42 26.30
CA ASN A 17 -8.75 15.67 24.87
C ASN A 17 -7.69 14.84 24.11
N LYS A 18 -6.70 14.28 24.80
CA LYS A 18 -5.66 13.42 24.20
C LYS A 18 -5.87 11.93 24.48
N ILE A 19 -6.71 11.59 25.46
CA ILE A 19 -7.00 10.20 25.83
C ILE A 19 -7.68 9.46 24.66
N ALA A 20 -8.58 10.13 23.93
CA ALA A 20 -9.25 9.56 22.76
C ALA A 20 -8.24 9.09 21.69
N ALA A 21 -7.23 9.91 21.37
CA ALA A 21 -6.21 9.56 20.39
C ALA A 21 -5.32 8.38 20.84
N ILE A 22 -4.99 8.31 22.13
CA ILE A 22 -4.25 7.18 22.72
C ILE A 22 -5.09 5.90 22.66
N TYR A 23 -6.38 6.00 23.00
CA TYR A 23 -7.33 4.89 22.91
C TYR A 23 -7.40 4.34 21.49
N ASP A 24 -7.58 5.21 20.48
CA ASP A 24 -7.65 4.82 19.07
C ASP A 24 -6.36 4.12 18.64
N LEU A 25 -5.20 4.61 19.07
CA LEU A 25 -3.91 4.01 18.76
C LEU A 25 -3.75 2.61 19.39
N ILE A 26 -4.07 2.46 20.67
CA ILE A 26 -4.00 1.15 21.36
C ILE A 26 -5.03 0.19 20.75
N HIS A 27 -6.23 0.67 20.47
CA HIS A 27 -7.30 -0.09 19.85
C HIS A 27 -6.90 -0.57 18.45
N TYR A 28 -6.26 0.30 17.67
CA TYR A 28 -5.67 -0.01 16.37
C TYR A 28 -4.65 -1.15 16.46
N PHE A 29 -3.67 -1.02 17.36
CA PHE A 29 -2.66 -2.07 17.56
C PHE A 29 -3.28 -3.39 18.08
N ARG A 30 -4.33 -3.31 18.92
CA ARG A 30 -5.03 -4.48 19.47
C ARG A 30 -5.84 -5.23 18.42
N LEU A 31 -6.56 -4.51 17.57
CA LEU A 31 -7.38 -5.11 16.52
C LEU A 31 -6.53 -5.71 15.39
N GLY A 32 -5.24 -5.37 15.31
CA GLY A 32 -4.37 -5.86 14.24
C GLY A 32 -4.84 -5.43 12.86
N VAL A 33 -5.67 -4.38 12.77
CA VAL A 33 -6.11 -3.84 11.49
C VAL A 33 -4.88 -3.20 10.88
N THR A 34 -4.17 -3.89 10.00
CA THR A 34 -3.34 -3.18 9.03
C THR A 34 -4.30 -2.25 8.32
N GLN A 35 -4.17 -0.92 8.49
CA GLN A 35 -4.92 -0.02 7.63
C GLN A 35 -4.66 -0.50 6.21
N GLU A 36 -5.71 -0.99 5.53
CA GLU A 36 -5.59 -1.37 4.15
C GLU A 36 -5.19 -0.08 3.44
N LYS A 37 -3.88 0.10 3.20
CA LYS A 37 -3.39 1.23 2.43
C LYS A 37 -4.25 1.22 1.18
N PRO A 38 -4.92 2.33 0.84
CA PRO A 38 -5.82 2.35 -0.30
C PRO A 38 -5.05 1.77 -1.48
N LYS A 39 -5.55 0.65 -2.02
CA LYS A 39 -4.90 -0.03 -3.14
C LYS A 39 -4.71 1.02 -4.22
N LYS A 40 -3.45 1.27 -4.60
CA LYS A 40 -3.14 2.25 -5.64
C LYS A 40 -3.80 1.77 -6.93
N THR A 41 -4.84 2.47 -7.35
CA THR A 41 -5.47 2.21 -8.64
C THR A 41 -4.57 2.78 -9.73
N PRO A 42 -4.22 2.00 -10.77
CA PRO A 42 -3.43 2.51 -11.88
C PRO A 42 -4.20 3.66 -12.56
N LYS A 43 -3.50 4.76 -12.84
CA LYS A 43 -4.04 5.91 -13.59
C LYS A 43 -3.74 5.74 -15.07
N PHE A 44 -4.57 6.32 -15.94
CA PHE A 44 -4.31 6.33 -17.38
C PHE A 44 -2.88 6.85 -17.67
N GLY A 45 -2.12 6.10 -18.47
CA GLY A 45 -0.73 6.43 -18.80
C GLY A 45 0.31 6.10 -17.72
N CYS A 46 -0.03 5.44 -16.61
CA CYS A 46 0.94 5.10 -15.55
C CYS A 46 2.08 4.18 -16.00
N ALA A 47 1.92 3.48 -17.12
CA ALA A 47 2.93 2.61 -17.71
C ALA A 47 3.53 3.18 -19.01
N LYS A 48 3.28 4.46 -19.33
CA LYS A 48 3.82 5.07 -20.56
C LYS A 48 5.35 5.06 -20.53
N GLY A 49 5.95 4.43 -21.52
CA GLY A 49 7.42 4.33 -21.65
C GLY A 49 8.07 3.25 -20.78
N VAL A 50 7.29 2.42 -20.09
CA VAL A 50 7.83 1.26 -19.32
C VAL A 50 8.36 0.18 -20.27
N PHE A 51 7.78 0.05 -21.46
CA PHE A 51 8.19 -0.90 -22.48
C PHE A 51 8.61 -0.17 -23.75
N LYS A 52 9.65 -0.69 -24.40
CA LYS A 52 10.07 -0.29 -25.74
C LYS A 52 9.71 -1.43 -26.68
N MET A 53 8.96 -1.11 -27.73
CA MET A 53 8.66 -2.05 -28.80
C MET A 53 9.81 -2.03 -29.80
N ALA A 54 10.20 -3.18 -30.31
CA ALA A 54 11.13 -3.26 -31.42
C ALA A 54 10.43 -2.84 -32.72
N ASP A 55 11.19 -2.34 -33.69
CA ASP A 55 10.63 -1.84 -34.95
C ASP A 55 9.99 -2.95 -35.80
N ASP A 56 10.39 -4.20 -35.55
CA ASP A 56 9.94 -5.44 -36.21
C ASP A 56 8.84 -6.19 -35.43
N PHE A 57 8.25 -5.59 -34.39
CA PHE A 57 7.27 -6.28 -33.54
C PHE A 57 6.04 -6.81 -34.29
N ASP A 58 5.59 -6.07 -35.31
CA ASP A 58 4.45 -6.47 -36.13
C ASP A 58 4.85 -7.43 -37.27
N GLU A 59 6.14 -7.71 -37.45
CA GLU A 59 6.59 -8.67 -38.46
C GLU A 59 6.24 -10.11 -38.05
N PRO A 60 5.79 -10.95 -39.00
CA PRO A 60 5.53 -12.35 -38.70
C PRO A 60 6.83 -13.06 -38.31
N LEU A 61 6.73 -13.89 -37.28
CA LEU A 61 7.77 -14.86 -36.99
C LEU A 61 7.99 -15.76 -38.22
N GLU A 62 9.22 -16.21 -38.44
CA GLU A 62 9.60 -17.01 -39.61
C GLU A 62 8.63 -18.17 -39.88
N ASP A 63 8.25 -18.91 -38.83
CA ASP A 63 7.34 -20.07 -38.91
C ASP A 63 5.88 -19.70 -39.23
N PHE A 64 5.54 -18.41 -39.19
CA PHE A 64 4.19 -17.88 -39.36
C PHE A 64 4.03 -17.01 -40.62
N LYS A 65 5.10 -16.84 -41.42
CA LYS A 65 5.07 -16.07 -42.68
C LYS A 65 4.02 -16.58 -43.66
N ASP A 66 3.88 -17.91 -43.77
CA ASP A 66 2.93 -18.57 -44.69
C ASP A 66 1.45 -18.40 -44.28
N TYR A 67 1.18 -17.88 -43.09
CA TYR A 67 -0.17 -17.66 -42.56
C TYR A 67 -0.65 -16.20 -42.69
N MET A 68 0.19 -15.28 -43.17
CA MET A 68 -0.26 -13.93 -43.52
C MET A 68 -0.83 -13.90 -44.97
N PRO A 69 -2.03 -13.32 -45.17
CA PRO A 69 -2.69 -13.24 -46.49
C PRO A 69 -2.06 -12.22 -47.44
#